data_AF-A0A317ZC46-F1
#
_entry.id   AF-A0A317ZC46-F1
#
_cell.length_a   1.000
_cell.length_b   1.000
_cell.length_c   1.000
_cell.angle_alpha   90.00
_cell.angle_beta   90.00
_cell.angle_gamma   90.00
#
_symmetry.space_group_name_H-M   'P 1'
#
loop_
_entity.id
_entity.type
_entity.pdbx_description
1 polymer ?
#
loop_
_entity_poly.entity_id
_entity_poly.type
_entity_poly.pdbx_seq_one_letter_code
_entity_poly.pdbx_strand_id
1 'polypeptide(L)' 'MKSYIISYDLNDRKDYPKLISRIEDYPNAAKINKSVWFVNSVFSAKEIRDELKLFVDNDDSLFVA' A
#
# COMPACT_ATOMS: atom_id res chain seq x y z
N MET A 1 17.19 4.86 -2.43
CA MET A 1 15.86 4.53 -1.89
C MET A 1 15.07 5.82 -1.80
N LYS A 2 13.80 5.81 -2.20
CA LYS A 2 12.90 6.98 -2.12
C LYS A 2 11.85 6.73 -1.04
N SER A 3 11.25 7.80 -0.54
CA SER A 3 10.12 7.75 0.38
C SER A 3 8.83 7.84 -0.40
N TYR A 4 7.83 7.07 0.03
CA TYR A 4 6.51 7.04 -0.59
C TYR A 4 5.40 7.07 0.46
N ILE A 5 4.28 7.68 0.09
CA ILE A 5 3.00 7.54 0.76
C ILE A 5 2.16 6.54 -0.01
N ILE A 6 1.65 5.54 0.70
CA ILE A 6 0.65 4.60 0.21
C ILE A 6 -0.67 4.95 0.89
N SER A 7 -1.73 5.14 0.11
CA SER A 7 -3.08 5.34 0.62
C SER A 7 -4.01 4.37 -0.09
N TYR A 8 -4.92 3.75 0.66
CA TYR A 8 -5.95 2.89 0.09
C TYR A 8 -7.34 3.28 0.58
N ASP A 9 -8.34 2.99 -0.24
CA ASP A 9 -9.75 2.99 0.13
C ASP A 9 -10.30 1.63 -0.29
N LEU A 10 -10.73 0.85 0.71
CA LEU A 10 -11.10 -0.55 0.56
C LEU A 10 -12.55 -0.69 0.97
N ASN A 11 -13.33 -1.47 0.24
CA ASN A 11 -14.72 -1.68 0.62
C ASN A 11 -14.84 -2.48 1.94
N ASP A 12 -15.69 -2.00 2.86
CA ASP A 12 -15.88 -2.48 4.25
C ASP A 12 -16.26 -3.98 4.41
N ARG A 13 -16.32 -4.76 3.33
CA ARG A 13 -16.77 -6.15 3.34
C ARG A 13 -15.65 -7.18 3.40
N LYS A 14 -14.37 -6.78 3.41
CA LYS A 14 -13.24 -7.72 3.36
C LYS A 14 -12.11 -7.32 4.30
N ASP A 15 -11.53 -8.35 4.91
CA ASP A 15 -10.26 -8.27 5.60
C ASP A 15 -9.15 -8.32 4.53
N TYR A 16 -8.27 -7.31 4.53
CA TYR A 16 -7.12 -7.23 3.63
C TYR A 16 -5.77 -7.39 4.37
N PRO A 17 -5.61 -8.40 5.24
CA PRO A 17 -4.35 -8.62 5.97
C PRO A 17 -3.20 -8.85 5.00
N LYS A 18 -3.45 -9.41 3.80
CA LYS A 18 -2.42 -9.60 2.77
C LYS A 18 -1.85 -8.29 2.24
N LEU A 19 -2.69 -7.29 1.96
CA LEU A 19 -2.23 -5.97 1.54
C LEU A 19 -1.42 -5.31 2.67
N ILE A 20 -1.96 -5.35 3.89
CA ILE A 20 -1.34 -4.71 5.06
C ILE A 20 0.01 -5.35 5.36
N SER A 21 0.09 -6.68 5.47
CA SER A 21 1.36 -7.39 5.70
C SER A 21 2.37 -7.10 4.60
N ARG A 22 1.93 -7.02 3.34
CA ARG A 22 2.83 -6.66 2.26
C ARG A 22 3.36 -5.22 2.39
N ILE A 23 2.54 -4.28 2.85
CA ILE A 23 2.97 -2.90 3.12
C ILE A 23 3.97 -2.86 4.29
N GLU A 24 3.74 -3.65 5.34
CA GLU A 24 4.64 -3.76 6.52
C GLU A 24 6.03 -4.31 6.16
N ASP A 25 6.13 -5.14 5.12
CA ASP A 25 7.40 -5.70 4.64
C ASP A 25 8.30 -4.66 3.92
N TYR A 26 7.79 -3.46 3.62
CA TYR A 26 8.63 -2.40 3.06
C TYR A 26 9.59 -1.82 4.12
N PRO A 27 10.83 -1.46 3.73
CA PRO A 27 11.74 -0.73 4.62
C PRO A 27 11.11 0.53 5.21
N ASN A 28 11.31 0.75 6.51
CA ASN A 28 10.77 1.89 7.26
C ASN A 28 9.24 2.05 7.14
N ALA A 29 8.50 0.96 6.94
CA ALA A 29 7.05 0.99 6.94
C ALA A 29 6.52 1.56 8.26
N ALA A 30 5.75 2.63 8.17
CA ALA A 30 5.12 3.28 9.30
C ALA A 30 3.68 3.62 8.98
N LYS A 31 2.76 3.12 9.81
CA LYS A 31 1.34 3.41 9.69
C LYS A 31 1.04 4.84 10.15
N ILE A 32 0.55 5.69 9.25
CA ILE A 32 0.21 7.09 9.55
C ILE A 32 -1.22 7.17 10.10
N ASN A 33 -2.15 6.44 9.48
CA ASN A 33 -3.53 6.32 9.95
C ASN A 33 -4.13 4.97 9.53
N LYS A 34 -5.45 4.79 9.62
CA LYS A 34 -6.13 3.52 9.29
C LYS A 34 -5.80 2.99 7.89
N SER A 35 -5.62 3.88 6.91
CA SER A 35 -5.47 3.52 5.50
C SER A 35 -4.32 4.21 4.77
N VAL A 36 -3.40 4.83 5.53
CA VAL A 36 -2.25 5.56 4.98
C VAL A 36 -0.97 5.10 5.65
N TRP A 37 0.06 4.87 4.83
CA TRP A 37 1.37 4.37 5.23
C TRP A 37 2.48 5.20 4.60
N PHE A 38 3.56 5.36 5.35
CA PHE A 38 4.86 5.79 4.85
C PHE A 38 5.72 4.55 4.62
N VAL A 39 6.47 4.51 3.51
CA VAL A 39 7.44 3.44 3.23
C VAL A 39 8.67 3.97 2.51
N ASN A 40 9.78 3.22 2.58
CA ASN A 40 10.91 3.40 1.68
C ASN A 40 11.02 2.23 0.70
N SER A 41 11.41 2.55 -0.54
CA SER A 41 11.62 1.53 -1.57
C SER A 41 12.66 1.97 -2.60
N VAL A 42 13.29 0.98 -3.25
CA VAL A 42 14.11 1.19 -4.45
C VAL A 42 13.27 1.20 -5.72
N PHE A 43 12.07 0.62 -5.67
CA PHE A 43 11.09 0.62 -6.75
C PHE A 43 10.46 2.00 -6.91
N SER A 44 9.96 2.27 -8.12
CA SER A 44 9.15 3.45 -8.43
C SER A 44 7.74 3.35 -7.84
N ALA A 45 7.08 4.50 -7.68
CA ALA A 45 5.68 4.54 -7.26
C ALA A 45 4.76 3.67 -8.14
N LYS A 46 5.05 3.60 -9.46
CA LYS A 46 4.30 2.75 -10.39
C LYS A 46 4.50 1.26 -10.07
N GLU A 47 5.73 0.82 -9.90
CA GLU A 47 6.04 -0.59 -9.59
C GLU A 47 5.42 -1.01 -8.25
N ILE A 48 5.52 -0.17 -7.21
CA ILE A 48 4.90 -0.41 -5.90
C ILE A 48 3.38 -0.55 -6.06
N ARG A 49 2.75 0.39 -6.77
CA ARG A 49 1.30 0.40 -6.98
C ARG A 49 0.82 -0.80 -7.81
N ASP A 50 1.57 -1.17 -8.84
CA ASP A 50 1.23 -2.31 -9.70
C ASP A 50 1.40 -3.65 -8.96
N GLU A 51 2.38 -3.76 -8.06
CA GLU A 51 2.53 -4.91 -7.17
C GLU A 51 1.39 -4.98 -6.13
N LEU A 52 1.13 -3.88 -5.42
CA LEU A 52 0.12 -3.84 -4.37
C LEU A 52 -1.31 -4.04 -4.92
N LYS A 53 -1.52 -3.70 -6.20
CA LYS A 53 -2.76 -4.01 -6.92
C LYS A 53 -3.11 -5.51 -6.97
N LEU A 54 -2.14 -6.40 -6.79
CA LEU A 54 -2.38 -7.85 -6.73
C LEU A 54 -3.16 -8.28 -5.47
N PHE A 55 -3.32 -7.39 -4.49
CA PHE A 55 -3.95 -7.66 -3.20
C PHE A 55 -5.26 -6.90 -2.97
N VAL A 56 -5.77 -6.19 -3.98
CA VAL A 56 -7.02 -5.41 -3.92
C VAL A 56 -7.94 -5.78 -5.08
N ASP A 57 -9.24 -5.54 -4.92
CA ASP A 57 -10.25 -5.86 -5.94
C ASP A 57 -10.50 -4.67 -6.89
N ASN A 58 -11.28 -4.92 -7.96
CA ASN A 58 -11.54 -3.91 -9.00
C ASN A 58 -12.34 -2.69 -8.51
N ASP A 59 -13.04 -2.81 -7.39
CA ASP A 59 -13.84 -1.76 -6.77
C ASP A 59 -13.12 -1.04 -5.61
N ASP A 60 -11.84 -1.36 -5.37
CA ASP A 60 -10.97 -0.71 -4.40
C ASP A 60 -10.10 0.39 -5.06
N SER A 61 -9.62 1.34 -4.25
CA SER A 61 -8.70 2.40 -4.71
C SER A 61 -7.34 2.31 -4.02
N LEU A 62 -6.27 2.48 -4.79
CA LEU A 62 -4.90 2.46 -4.31
C LEU A 62 -4.07 3.60 -4.93
N PHE A 63 -3.40 4.37 -4.08
CA PHE A 63 -2.56 5.50 -4.44
C PHE A 63 -1.14 5.34 -3.87
N VAL A 64 -0.14 5.71 -4.67
CA VAL A 64 1.29 5.73 -4.29
C VAL A 64 1.96 6.97 -4.88
N ALA A 65 2.66 7.75 -4.05
CA ALA A 65 3.44 8.93 -4.47
C ALA A 65 4.67 9.18 -3.61
#